data_AF-X1TXI1-F1
#
_entry.id   AF-X1TXI1-F1
#
_cell.length_a   1.000
_cell.length_b   1.000
_cell.length_c   1.000
_cell.angle_alpha   90.00
_cell.angle_beta   90.00
_cell.angle_gamma   90.00
#
_symmetry.space_group_name_H-M   'P 1'
#
loop_
_entity.id
_entity.type
_entity.pdbx_description
1 polymer ?
#
loop_
_entity_poly.entity_id
_entity_poly.type
_entity_poly.pdbx_seq_one_letter_code
_entity_poly.pdbx_strand_id
1 'polypeptide(L)'
;MVNVRVSFSRMGWSYIFFKGLFHDLPGIEVVDPPLVNTEIVSEGVKISPEFVCFPFKVILGEMINLYRNYDVKDFMMIVDYGPCRAGMYGVVQKRIMKNRGFKDVRMFYLRQDDLRNLEWLRVFRDLEKRTGRKFDDYKILRNTLLFLVKAYYVERISHIEGLVRCREKNKSMTTKVVHTLMNLLDNENNLMKLSNFDRTIDENFRKIPIDKEMEPLRVCYTGEIQVMLEKWVNYDLMGELGVMGIEVHKQYDV
;
A
#
# COMPACT_ATOMS: atom_id res chain seq x y z
N MET A 1 -18.68 -2.48 19.75
CA MET A 1 -17.56 -1.70 20.31
C MET A 1 -16.30 -2.06 19.56
N VAL A 2 -15.69 -1.06 18.93
CA VAL A 2 -14.34 -1.17 18.39
C VAL A 2 -13.38 -1.14 19.57
N ASN A 3 -12.46 -2.11 19.65
CA ASN A 3 -11.49 -2.21 20.73
C ASN A 3 -10.08 -1.85 20.25
N VAL A 4 -9.81 -1.96 18.94
CA VAL A 4 -8.49 -1.71 18.33
C VAL A 4 -8.66 -0.97 17.01
N ARG A 5 -7.93 0.14 16.86
CA ARG A 5 -7.81 0.89 15.59
C ARG A 5 -6.46 0.61 14.96
N VAL A 6 -6.46 -0.01 13.78
CA VAL A 6 -5.25 -0.40 13.06
C VAL A 6 -5.09 0.46 11.80
N SER A 7 -3.85 0.81 11.48
CA SER A 7 -3.52 1.39 10.18
C SER A 7 -2.14 0.90 9.70
N PHE A 8 -1.73 1.34 8.53
CA PHE A 8 -0.51 1.00 7.80
C PHE A 8 -0.09 2.23 6.97
N SER A 9 1.10 2.23 6.39
CA SER A 9 1.49 3.32 5.47
C SER A 9 0.66 3.27 4.18
N ARG A 10 0.43 4.44 3.56
CA ARG A 10 -0.28 4.55 2.29
C ARG A 10 0.40 3.74 1.19
N MET A 11 1.71 3.99 0.99
CA MET A 11 2.54 3.40 -0.07
C MET A 11 1.79 3.32 -1.41
N GLY A 12 1.30 4.45 -1.92
CA GLY A 12 0.51 4.49 -3.15
C GLY A 12 -0.81 3.72 -3.04
N TRP A 13 -0.99 2.69 -3.88
CA TRP A 13 -2.21 1.86 -3.92
C TRP A 13 -2.15 0.64 -2.99
N SER A 14 -1.02 0.41 -2.30
CA SER A 14 -0.84 -0.78 -1.46
C SER A 14 -1.81 -0.86 -0.28
N TYR A 15 -2.27 0.29 0.20
CA TYR A 15 -3.28 0.37 1.26
C TYR A 15 -4.55 -0.49 0.97
N ILE A 16 -4.92 -0.66 -0.31
CA ILE A 16 -6.10 -1.43 -0.74
C ILE A 16 -6.02 -2.89 -0.28
N PHE A 17 -4.89 -3.54 -0.51
CA PHE A 17 -4.74 -4.95 -0.15
C PHE A 17 -4.49 -5.13 1.35
N PHE A 18 -3.81 -4.19 2.01
CA PHE A 18 -3.64 -4.21 3.46
C PHE A 18 -4.96 -4.08 4.21
N LYS A 19 -5.89 -3.26 3.70
CA LYS A 19 -7.25 -3.17 4.21
C LYS A 19 -8.00 -4.51 4.10
N GLY A 20 -7.80 -5.22 2.99
CA GLY A 20 -8.34 -6.56 2.77
C GLY A 20 -7.91 -7.59 3.84
N LEU A 21 -6.68 -7.48 4.36
CA LEU A 21 -6.15 -8.39 5.38
C LEU A 21 -6.92 -8.34 6.72
N PHE A 22 -7.45 -7.17 7.07
CA PHE A 22 -8.17 -6.96 8.33
C PHE A 22 -9.69 -6.88 8.16
N HIS A 23 -10.21 -7.19 6.96
CA HIS A 23 -11.62 -7.03 6.62
C HIS A 23 -12.56 -7.85 7.54
N ASP A 24 -13.55 -7.19 8.14
CA ASP A 24 -14.61 -7.83 8.94
C ASP A 24 -14.08 -8.70 10.11
N LEU A 25 -12.92 -8.33 10.66
CA LEU A 25 -12.41 -8.92 11.90
C LEU A 25 -13.07 -8.24 13.12
N PRO A 26 -13.61 -9.03 14.07
CA PRO A 26 -14.41 -8.47 15.16
C PRO A 26 -13.56 -7.64 16.13
N GLY A 27 -13.98 -6.40 16.38
CA GLY A 27 -13.31 -5.50 17.32
C GLY A 27 -12.10 -4.75 16.74
N ILE A 28 -11.83 -4.91 15.44
CA ILE A 28 -10.84 -4.13 14.68
C ILE A 28 -11.57 -3.10 13.82
N GLU A 29 -11.10 -1.85 13.88
CA GLU A 29 -11.42 -0.79 12.92
C GLU A 29 -10.15 -0.47 12.12
N VAL A 30 -10.24 -0.58 10.80
CA VAL A 30 -9.13 -0.19 9.90
C VAL A 30 -9.32 1.28 9.55
N VAL A 31 -8.34 2.10 9.90
CA VAL A 31 -8.30 3.52 9.54
C VAL A 31 -7.43 3.67 8.31
N ASP A 32 -8.02 4.17 7.22
CA ASP A 32 -7.28 4.37 5.96
C ASP A 32 -6.14 5.39 6.17
N PRO A 33 -4.93 5.11 5.65
CA PRO A 33 -3.83 6.06 5.76
C PRO A 33 -4.14 7.37 5.02
N PRO A 34 -3.64 8.51 5.54
CA PRO A 34 -3.85 9.80 4.90
C PRO A 34 -3.16 9.85 3.54
N LEU A 35 -3.62 10.77 2.68
CA LEU A 35 -2.82 11.17 1.52
C LEU A 35 -1.54 11.87 2.02
N VAL A 36 -0.40 11.48 1.46
CA VAL A 36 0.89 12.10 1.79
C VAL A 36 0.88 13.55 1.34
N ASN A 37 1.34 14.44 2.22
CA ASN A 37 1.49 15.87 1.95
C ASN A 37 2.71 16.45 2.67
N THR A 38 3.03 17.70 2.37
CA THR A 38 4.21 18.39 2.89
C THR A 38 4.19 18.46 4.41
N GLU A 39 3.02 18.67 5.03
CA GLU A 39 2.87 18.81 6.48
C GLU A 39 3.20 17.48 7.20
N ILE A 40 2.63 16.38 6.72
CA ILE A 40 2.86 15.02 7.23
C ILE A 40 4.35 14.68 7.13
N VAL A 41 4.96 14.90 5.97
CA VAL A 41 6.37 14.59 5.76
C VAL A 41 7.27 15.48 6.61
N SER A 42 6.94 16.76 6.74
CA SER A 42 7.70 17.70 7.59
C SER A 42 7.72 17.26 9.05
N GLU A 43 6.61 16.77 9.59
CA GLU A 43 6.56 16.23 10.94
C GLU A 43 7.46 15.00 11.10
N GLY A 44 7.44 14.09 10.13
CA GLY A 44 8.33 12.92 10.11
C GLY A 44 9.81 13.29 10.04
N VAL A 45 10.16 14.28 9.21
CA VAL A 45 11.53 14.79 9.05
C VAL A 45 12.05 15.41 10.36
N LYS A 46 11.24 16.24 11.03
CA LYS A 46 11.64 16.95 12.27
C LYS A 46 12.07 16.02 13.41
N ILE A 47 11.50 14.81 13.48
CA ILE A 47 11.75 13.89 14.60
C ILE A 47 12.64 12.70 14.23
N SER A 48 12.92 12.51 12.94
CA SER A 48 13.79 11.45 12.44
C SER A 48 15.26 11.85 12.52
N PRO A 49 16.19 10.89 12.68
CA PRO A 49 17.61 11.17 12.46
C PRO A 49 17.87 11.63 11.03
N GLU A 50 18.85 12.49 10.81
CA GLU A 50 19.13 13.05 9.48
C GLU A 50 19.47 11.96 8.45
N PHE A 51 20.32 10.99 8.84
CA PHE A 51 20.92 9.96 8.00
C PHE A 51 20.00 8.78 7.66
N VAL A 52 18.75 8.77 8.12
CA VAL A 52 17.78 7.76 7.68
C VAL A 52 17.21 8.16 6.32
N CYS A 53 16.85 7.14 5.56
CA CYS A 53 16.25 7.28 4.24
C CYS A 53 14.93 8.09 4.28
N PHE A 54 14.59 8.71 3.15
CA PHE A 54 13.37 9.52 3.05
C PHE A 54 12.06 8.72 3.29
N PRO A 55 11.88 7.49 2.77
CA PRO A 55 10.71 6.65 3.07
C PRO A 55 10.41 6.47 4.55
N PHE A 56 11.46 6.30 5.37
CA PHE A 56 11.31 6.18 6.82
C PHE A 56 10.62 7.41 7.41
N LYS A 57 11.01 8.61 6.92
CA LYS A 57 10.50 9.90 7.38
C LYS A 57 9.05 10.08 6.96
N VAL A 58 8.70 9.69 5.73
CA VAL A 58 7.32 9.72 5.21
C VAL A 58 6.41 8.86 6.07
N ILE A 59 6.77 7.58 6.25
CA ILE A 59 5.97 6.62 7.03
C ILE A 59 5.82 7.11 8.48
N LEU A 60 6.89 7.60 9.10
CA LEU A 60 6.82 8.13 10.47
C LEU A 60 5.88 9.34 10.57
N GLY A 61 5.88 10.23 9.56
CA GLY A 61 4.94 11.33 9.46
C GLY A 61 3.49 10.86 9.42
N GLU A 62 3.17 9.89 8.55
CA GLU A 62 1.84 9.30 8.44
C GLU A 62 1.38 8.72 9.77
N MET A 63 2.26 7.98 10.45
CA MET A 63 1.99 7.39 11.75
C MET A 63 1.65 8.44 12.83
N ILE A 64 2.40 9.55 12.87
CA ILE A 64 2.14 10.65 13.82
C ILE A 64 0.78 11.28 13.51
N ASN A 65 0.47 11.50 12.23
CA ASN A 65 -0.80 12.06 11.80
C ASN A 65 -1.97 11.16 12.21
N LEU A 66 -1.87 9.86 11.93
CA LEU A 66 -2.84 8.83 12.30
C LEU A 66 -3.04 8.74 13.82
N TYR A 67 -1.95 8.81 14.58
CA TYR A 67 -2.03 8.82 16.04
C TYR A 67 -2.75 10.06 16.56
N ARG A 68 -2.35 11.26 16.11
CA ARG A 68 -2.86 12.54 16.65
C ARG A 68 -4.30 12.82 16.26
N ASN A 69 -4.67 12.52 15.01
CA ASN A 69 -5.94 12.96 14.45
C ASN A 69 -7.01 11.87 14.46
N TYR A 70 -6.61 10.59 14.50
CA TYR A 70 -7.53 9.45 14.33
C TYR A 70 -7.46 8.42 15.47
N ASP A 71 -6.66 8.67 16.52
CA ASP A 71 -6.46 7.79 17.68
C ASP A 71 -5.99 6.38 17.28
N VAL A 72 -5.18 6.29 16.22
CA VAL A 72 -4.57 5.03 15.78
C VAL A 72 -3.32 4.76 16.61
N LYS A 73 -3.30 3.62 17.29
CA LYS A 73 -2.20 3.21 18.18
C LYS A 73 -1.46 1.98 17.69
N ASP A 74 -1.98 1.37 16.65
CA ASP A 74 -1.58 0.06 16.17
C ASP A 74 -1.26 0.13 14.69
N PHE A 75 0.03 -0.01 14.39
CA PHE A 75 0.53 0.15 13.03
C PHE A 75 1.07 -1.17 12.51
N MET A 76 0.62 -1.58 11.34
CA MET A 76 1.22 -2.68 10.62
C MET A 76 2.36 -2.16 9.74
N MET A 77 3.48 -2.85 9.81
CA MET A 77 4.68 -2.58 9.02
C MET A 77 5.11 -3.84 8.29
N ILE A 78 5.45 -3.69 7.01
CA ILE A 78 6.16 -4.73 6.27
C ILE A 78 7.60 -4.77 6.79
N VAL A 79 8.10 -5.97 7.05
CA VAL A 79 9.47 -6.20 7.51
C VAL A 79 10.10 -7.25 6.61
N ASP A 80 11.39 -7.07 6.33
CA ASP A 80 12.20 -7.99 5.54
C ASP A 80 13.56 -8.21 6.21
N TYR A 81 14.17 -9.37 5.94
CA TYR A 81 15.55 -9.72 6.30
C TYR A 81 16.56 -9.38 5.19
N GLY A 82 16.10 -8.75 4.11
CA GLY A 82 16.95 -8.29 3.01
C GLY A 82 17.99 -7.22 3.42
N PRO A 83 18.86 -6.80 2.49
CA PRO A 83 19.93 -5.83 2.76
C PRO A 83 19.42 -4.43 3.11
N CYS A 84 18.11 -4.18 2.98
CA CYS A 84 17.50 -2.87 3.17
C CYS A 84 17.26 -2.56 4.66
N ARG A 85 17.38 -1.28 5.03
CA ARG A 85 17.04 -0.78 6.38
C ARG A 85 15.54 -0.90 6.71
N ALA A 86 14.68 -1.19 5.74
CA ALA A 86 13.24 -1.39 5.92
C ALA A 86 12.93 -2.41 7.03
N GLY A 87 13.74 -3.45 7.18
CA GLY A 87 13.60 -4.44 8.25
C GLY A 87 13.65 -3.83 9.67
N MET A 88 14.28 -2.68 9.82
CA MET A 88 14.43 -1.98 11.10
C MET A 88 13.47 -0.80 11.28
N TYR A 89 12.71 -0.41 10.24
CA TYR A 89 11.88 0.81 10.28
C TYR A 89 10.91 0.77 11.46
N GLY A 90 10.07 -0.26 11.56
CA GLY A 90 9.05 -0.32 12.59
C GLY A 90 9.63 -0.33 14.01
N VAL A 91 10.77 -0.98 14.25
CA VAL A 91 11.42 -0.99 15.57
C VAL A 91 11.92 0.41 15.95
N VAL A 92 12.62 1.08 15.01
CA VAL A 92 13.19 2.41 15.25
C VAL A 92 12.10 3.48 15.33
N GLN A 93 11.11 3.47 14.43
CA GLN A 93 9.97 4.39 14.44
C GLN A 93 9.18 4.27 15.75
N LYS A 94 8.89 3.04 16.21
CA LYS A 94 8.22 2.82 17.50
C LYS A 94 9.00 3.43 18.66
N ARG A 95 10.34 3.27 18.67
CA ARG A 95 11.19 3.86 19.71
C ARG A 95 11.18 5.39 19.67
N ILE A 96 11.29 5.98 18.47
CA ILE A 96 11.21 7.43 18.28
C ILE A 96 9.86 7.96 18.78
N MET A 97 8.75 7.32 18.38
CA MET A 97 7.41 7.74 18.81
C MET A 97 7.26 7.70 20.33
N LYS A 98 7.69 6.62 20.99
CA LYS A 98 7.64 6.51 22.45
C LYS A 98 8.47 7.60 23.16
N ASN A 99 9.68 7.86 22.66
CA ASN A 99 10.54 8.92 23.20
C ASN A 99 9.93 10.32 23.05
N ARG A 100 9.04 10.52 22.06
CA ARG A 100 8.32 11.77 21.81
C ARG A 100 6.97 11.86 22.55
N GLY A 101 6.66 10.91 23.43
CA GLY A 101 5.46 10.94 24.28
C GLY A 101 4.30 10.07 23.80
N PHE A 102 4.42 9.42 22.63
CA PHE A 102 3.41 8.48 22.11
C PHE A 102 3.60 7.08 22.73
N LYS A 103 3.29 6.96 24.03
CA LYS A 103 3.72 5.82 24.86
C LYS A 103 3.04 4.49 24.52
N ASP A 104 1.81 4.53 24.07
CA ASP A 104 0.95 3.35 23.82
C ASP A 104 0.96 2.87 22.37
N VAL A 105 1.88 3.39 21.54
CA VAL A 105 2.11 2.92 20.16
C VAL A 105 2.62 1.49 20.13
N ARG A 106 2.00 0.70 19.26
CA ARG A 106 2.29 -0.71 18.98
C ARG A 106 2.54 -0.90 17.48
N MET A 107 3.35 -1.91 17.20
CA MET A 107 3.73 -2.29 15.84
C MET A 107 3.42 -3.77 15.65
N PHE A 108 2.85 -4.09 14.50
CA PHE A 108 2.70 -5.45 13.98
C PHE A 108 3.58 -5.60 12.76
N TYR A 109 4.25 -6.74 12.64
CA TYR A 109 5.22 -6.96 11.58
C TYR A 109 4.72 -8.04 10.65
N LEU A 110 4.49 -7.68 9.39
CA LEU A 110 4.25 -8.62 8.31
C LEU A 110 5.59 -8.96 7.68
N ARG A 111 6.08 -10.17 7.95
CA ARG A 111 7.37 -10.65 7.46
C ARG A 111 7.23 -11.22 6.05
N GLN A 112 8.00 -10.69 5.11
CA GLN A 112 7.97 -11.14 3.71
C GLN A 112 8.66 -12.50 3.50
N ASP A 113 9.68 -12.80 4.30
CA ASP A 113 10.47 -14.04 4.24
C ASP A 113 9.75 -15.26 4.84
N ASP A 114 8.60 -15.02 5.48
CA ASP A 114 7.91 -15.98 6.34
C ASP A 114 6.70 -16.65 5.67
N LEU A 115 6.86 -17.00 4.38
CA LEU A 115 5.84 -17.79 3.68
C LEU A 115 5.88 -19.28 4.06
N ARG A 116 7.00 -19.77 4.59
CA ARG A 116 7.18 -21.20 4.92
C ARG A 116 6.67 -21.59 6.31
N ASN A 117 6.86 -20.72 7.31
CA ASN A 117 6.56 -21.05 8.70
C ASN A 117 5.28 -20.36 9.20
N LEU A 118 4.73 -19.43 8.41
CA LEU A 118 3.50 -18.69 8.72
C LEU A 118 3.53 -18.03 10.11
N GLU A 119 4.70 -17.64 10.60
CA GLU A 119 4.82 -16.95 11.90
C GLU A 119 4.12 -15.60 11.90
N TRP A 120 3.94 -14.98 10.74
CA TRP A 120 3.18 -13.74 10.57
C TRP A 120 1.73 -13.86 11.06
N LEU A 121 1.15 -15.08 11.12
CA LEU A 121 -0.16 -15.33 11.73
C LEU A 121 -0.20 -15.02 13.23
N ARG A 122 0.97 -14.90 13.90
CA ARG A 122 1.07 -14.43 15.29
C ARG A 122 0.47 -13.04 15.48
N VAL A 123 0.47 -12.19 14.44
CA VAL A 123 -0.17 -10.86 14.46
C VAL A 123 -1.65 -10.98 14.83
N PHE A 124 -2.38 -11.95 14.27
CA PHE A 124 -3.79 -12.15 14.60
C PHE A 124 -3.98 -12.59 16.05
N ARG A 125 -3.13 -13.49 16.55
CA ARG A 125 -3.17 -13.91 17.97
C ARG A 125 -2.95 -12.75 18.95
N ASP A 126 -2.05 -11.83 18.61
CA ASP A 126 -1.82 -10.63 19.42
C ASP A 126 -2.99 -9.64 19.35
N LEU A 127 -3.67 -9.56 18.20
CA LEU A 127 -4.89 -8.80 18.04
C LEU A 127 -6.07 -9.42 18.80
N GLU A 128 -6.26 -10.73 18.76
CA GLU A 128 -7.32 -11.45 19.49
C GLU A 128 -7.24 -11.21 21.00
N LYS A 129 -6.03 -11.31 21.57
CA LYS A 129 -5.79 -11.03 23.00
C LYS A 129 -6.24 -9.63 23.40
N ARG A 130 -6.19 -8.67 22.47
CA ARG A 130 -6.48 -7.26 22.72
C ARG A 130 -7.91 -6.89 22.42
N THR A 131 -8.50 -7.44 21.37
CA THR A 131 -9.93 -7.30 21.11
C THR A 131 -10.74 -8.06 22.17
N GLY A 132 -10.13 -9.03 22.86
CA GLY A 132 -10.80 -9.95 23.77
C GLY A 132 -11.73 -10.92 23.02
N ARG A 133 -11.51 -11.06 21.72
CA ARG A 133 -12.35 -11.85 20.82
C ARG A 133 -11.48 -12.74 19.97
N LYS A 134 -11.84 -14.02 19.91
CA LYS A 134 -11.22 -14.96 18.99
C LYS A 134 -11.69 -14.64 17.56
N PHE A 135 -10.78 -14.69 16.61
CA PHE A 135 -11.07 -14.58 15.20
C PHE A 135 -11.35 -15.98 14.64
N ASP A 136 -12.21 -16.04 13.64
CA ASP A 136 -12.48 -17.28 12.93
C ASP A 136 -11.33 -17.56 11.95
N ASP A 137 -10.74 -18.75 12.02
CA ASP A 137 -9.66 -19.19 11.15
C ASP A 137 -10.08 -19.09 9.66
N TYR A 138 -11.36 -19.34 9.35
CA TYR A 138 -11.90 -19.15 8.01
C TYR A 138 -11.81 -17.69 7.57
N LYS A 139 -12.12 -16.72 8.45
CA LYS A 139 -12.01 -15.29 8.14
C LYS A 139 -10.56 -14.89 7.94
N ILE A 140 -9.63 -15.42 8.74
CA ILE A 140 -8.19 -15.16 8.57
C ILE A 140 -7.73 -15.67 7.20
N LEU A 141 -8.05 -16.91 6.85
CA LEU A 141 -7.69 -17.49 5.55
C LEU A 141 -8.30 -16.70 4.39
N ARG A 142 -9.61 -16.41 4.45
CA ARG A 142 -10.32 -15.60 3.46
C ARG A 142 -9.68 -14.23 3.28
N ASN A 143 -9.35 -13.54 4.37
CA ASN A 143 -8.73 -12.21 4.32
C ASN A 143 -7.29 -12.26 3.80
N THR A 144 -6.56 -13.34 4.08
CA THR A 144 -5.24 -13.59 3.50
C THR A 144 -5.34 -13.74 1.98
N LEU A 145 -6.32 -14.51 1.49
CA LEU A 145 -6.60 -14.62 0.06
C LEU A 145 -7.02 -13.28 -0.54
N LEU A 146 -7.85 -12.49 0.16
CA LEU A 146 -8.22 -11.14 -0.27
C LEU A 146 -7.01 -10.24 -0.41
N PHE A 147 -6.08 -10.26 0.56
CA PHE A 147 -4.82 -9.54 0.50
C PHE A 147 -4.02 -9.92 -0.76
N LEU A 148 -3.81 -11.21 -1.01
CA LEU A 148 -3.04 -11.68 -2.18
C LEU A 148 -3.70 -11.32 -3.52
N VAL A 149 -5.02 -11.55 -3.64
CA VAL A 149 -5.78 -11.25 -4.86
C VAL A 149 -5.82 -9.75 -5.14
N LYS A 150 -6.04 -8.92 -4.11
CA LYS A 150 -6.01 -7.46 -4.27
C LYS A 150 -4.61 -6.96 -4.62
N ALA A 151 -3.55 -7.53 -4.03
CA ALA A 151 -2.17 -7.19 -4.38
C ALA A 151 -1.86 -7.49 -5.85
N TYR A 152 -2.26 -8.67 -6.34
CA TYR A 152 -2.15 -9.03 -7.76
C TYR A 152 -2.87 -8.02 -8.66
N TYR A 153 -4.12 -7.65 -8.33
CA TYR A 153 -4.88 -6.72 -9.17
C TYR A 153 -4.34 -5.29 -9.14
N VAL A 154 -3.87 -4.81 -7.99
CA VAL A 154 -3.19 -3.50 -7.91
C VAL A 154 -1.98 -3.50 -8.84
N GLU A 155 -1.14 -4.54 -8.80
CA GLU A 155 0.04 -4.59 -9.66
C GLU A 155 -0.33 -4.72 -11.14
N ARG A 156 -1.29 -5.59 -11.49
CA ARG A 156 -1.78 -5.73 -12.86
C ARG A 156 -2.29 -4.41 -13.44
N ILE A 157 -3.10 -3.66 -12.68
CA ILE A 157 -3.62 -2.36 -13.14
C ILE A 157 -2.47 -1.38 -13.37
N SER A 158 -1.51 -1.31 -12.45
CA SER A 158 -0.35 -0.42 -12.59
C SER A 158 0.59 -0.82 -13.74
N HIS A 159 0.74 -2.12 -14.00
CA HIS A 159 1.51 -2.58 -15.15
C HIS A 159 0.83 -2.15 -16.46
N ILE A 160 -0.48 -2.38 -16.60
CA ILE A 160 -1.23 -1.94 -17.79
C ILE A 160 -1.23 -0.41 -17.92
N GLU A 161 -1.27 0.34 -16.80
CA GLU A 161 -1.10 1.79 -16.80
C GLU A 161 0.22 2.22 -17.47
N GLY A 162 1.33 1.58 -17.13
CA GLY A 162 2.65 1.84 -17.72
C GLY A 162 2.72 1.57 -19.23
N LEU A 163 1.97 0.58 -19.71
CA LEU A 163 1.86 0.24 -21.13
C LEU A 163 0.93 1.16 -21.91
N VAL A 164 -0.23 1.50 -21.34
CA VAL A 164 -1.31 2.18 -22.09
C VAL A 164 -1.14 3.70 -22.09
N ARG A 165 -0.67 4.29 -20.99
CA ARG A 165 -0.64 5.75 -20.80
C ARG A 165 0.14 6.47 -21.89
N CYS A 166 1.29 5.94 -22.28
CA CYS A 166 2.12 6.53 -23.33
C CYS A 166 1.45 6.60 -24.71
N ARG A 167 0.46 5.74 -24.96
CA ARG A 167 -0.24 5.62 -26.24
C ARG A 167 -1.59 6.31 -26.24
N GLU A 168 -2.02 6.95 -25.15
CA GLU A 168 -3.37 7.52 -25.08
C GLU A 168 -3.51 8.72 -26.03
N LYS A 169 -4.53 8.71 -26.90
CA LYS A 169 -4.81 9.85 -27.81
C LYS A 169 -5.34 11.06 -27.05
N ASN A 170 -6.15 10.79 -26.01
CA ASN A 170 -6.74 11.81 -25.15
C ASN A 170 -6.09 11.74 -23.78
N LYS A 171 -5.34 12.78 -23.42
CA LYS A 171 -4.61 12.84 -22.15
C LYS A 171 -5.53 12.64 -20.95
N SER A 172 -5.01 11.97 -19.93
CA SER A 172 -5.67 11.70 -18.64
C SER A 172 -6.82 10.68 -18.68
N MET A 173 -7.10 10.04 -19.80
CA MET A 173 -8.10 8.94 -19.85
C MET A 173 -7.61 7.73 -19.06
N THR A 174 -6.33 7.38 -19.18
CA THR A 174 -5.71 6.29 -18.44
C THR A 174 -5.77 6.54 -16.93
N THR A 175 -5.46 7.77 -16.48
CA THR A 175 -5.59 8.16 -15.07
C THR A 175 -7.00 7.90 -14.54
N LYS A 176 -8.03 8.34 -15.26
CA LYS A 176 -9.43 8.17 -14.83
C LYS A 176 -9.81 6.70 -14.73
N VAL A 177 -9.40 5.88 -15.69
CA VAL A 177 -9.65 4.44 -15.70
C VAL A 177 -8.96 3.76 -14.53
N VAL A 178 -7.68 4.04 -14.28
CA VAL A 178 -6.93 3.48 -13.15
C VAL A 178 -7.59 3.82 -11.82
N HIS A 179 -7.92 5.10 -11.58
CA HIS A 179 -8.63 5.49 -10.35
C HIS A 179 -9.98 4.80 -10.19
N THR A 180 -10.73 4.62 -11.28
CA THR A 180 -12.01 3.91 -11.27
C THR A 180 -11.82 2.45 -10.88
N LEU A 181 -10.85 1.76 -11.49
CA LEU A 181 -10.54 0.36 -11.19
C LEU A 181 -10.03 0.18 -9.75
N MET A 182 -9.15 1.06 -9.27
CA MET A 182 -8.67 1.03 -7.88
C MET A 182 -9.81 1.22 -6.88
N ASN A 183 -10.74 2.15 -7.14
CA ASN A 183 -11.92 2.35 -6.29
C ASN A 183 -12.86 1.13 -6.31
N LEU A 184 -13.07 0.50 -7.47
CA LEU A 184 -13.87 -0.73 -7.56
C LEU A 184 -13.20 -1.87 -6.75
N LEU A 185 -11.88 -2.00 -6.85
CA LEU A 185 -11.10 -3.01 -6.15
C LEU A 185 -11.11 -2.80 -4.62
N ASP A 186 -11.00 -1.55 -4.15
CA ASP A 186 -11.06 -1.22 -2.72
C ASP A 186 -12.41 -1.63 -2.12
N ASN A 187 -13.51 -1.29 -2.80
CA ASN A 187 -14.87 -1.54 -2.31
C ASN A 187 -15.34 -3.00 -2.43
N GLU A 188 -14.68 -3.84 -3.23
CA GLU A 188 -15.06 -5.24 -3.39
C GLU A 188 -14.27 -6.16 -2.46
N ASN A 189 -14.97 -6.93 -1.63
CA ASN A 189 -14.38 -7.87 -0.66
C ASN A 189 -14.88 -9.32 -0.85
N ASN A 190 -15.66 -9.58 -1.91
CA ASN A 190 -16.11 -10.92 -2.26
C ASN A 190 -15.12 -11.57 -3.25
N LEU A 191 -14.44 -12.64 -2.81
CA LEU A 191 -13.47 -13.38 -3.63
C LEU A 191 -14.06 -13.92 -4.94
N MET A 192 -15.33 -14.35 -4.97
CA MET A 192 -15.97 -14.85 -6.20
C MET A 192 -16.24 -13.74 -7.22
N LYS A 193 -16.48 -12.51 -6.75
CA LYS A 193 -16.59 -11.37 -7.67
C LYS A 193 -15.21 -10.94 -8.16
N LEU A 194 -14.22 -10.95 -7.27
CA LEU A 194 -12.83 -10.65 -7.62
C LEU A 194 -12.23 -11.65 -8.60
N SER A 195 -12.65 -12.93 -8.60
CA SER A 195 -12.13 -13.92 -9.55
C SER A 195 -12.41 -13.59 -11.02
N ASN A 196 -13.35 -12.68 -11.30
CA ASN A 196 -13.68 -12.21 -12.65
C ASN A 196 -13.20 -10.76 -12.90
N PHE A 197 -12.37 -10.21 -12.02
CA PHE A 197 -11.97 -8.81 -12.08
C PHE A 197 -11.01 -8.51 -13.24
N ASP A 198 -10.26 -9.50 -13.73
CA ASP A 198 -9.45 -9.37 -14.96
C ASP A 198 -10.29 -8.90 -16.15
N ARG A 199 -11.48 -9.46 -16.33
CA ARG A 199 -12.39 -9.02 -17.41
C ARG A 199 -12.79 -7.56 -17.25
N THR A 200 -13.03 -7.13 -16.01
CA THR A 200 -13.39 -5.72 -15.71
C THR A 200 -12.23 -4.78 -16.03
N ILE A 201 -11.00 -5.17 -15.68
CA ILE A 201 -9.78 -4.43 -16.02
C ILE A 201 -9.67 -4.28 -17.54
N ASP A 202 -9.70 -5.39 -18.26
CA ASP A 202 -9.52 -5.42 -19.72
C ASP A 202 -10.62 -4.62 -20.44
N GLU A 203 -11.88 -4.74 -20.03
CA GLU A 203 -13.00 -3.99 -20.60
C GLU A 203 -12.86 -2.47 -20.41
N ASN A 204 -12.30 -2.02 -19.29
CA ASN A 204 -12.10 -0.58 -19.05
C ASN A 204 -10.91 -0.04 -19.85
N PHE A 205 -9.78 -0.76 -19.91
CA PHE A 205 -8.62 -0.32 -20.70
C PHE A 205 -8.88 -0.36 -22.21
N ARG A 206 -9.66 -1.33 -22.72
CA ARG A 206 -10.04 -1.41 -24.15
C ARG A 206 -10.82 -0.21 -24.66
N LYS A 207 -11.49 0.53 -23.77
CA LYS A 207 -12.26 1.73 -24.12
C LYS A 207 -11.36 2.96 -24.33
N ILE A 208 -10.08 2.88 -23.96
CA ILE A 208 -9.15 3.99 -24.13
C ILE A 208 -8.73 4.03 -25.61
N PRO A 209 -8.94 5.16 -26.32
CA PRO A 209 -8.44 5.32 -27.68
C PRO A 209 -6.92 5.47 -27.62
N ILE A 210 -6.22 4.46 -28.14
CA ILE A 210 -4.75 4.41 -28.19
C ILE A 210 -4.23 4.60 -29.62
N ASP A 211 -3.03 5.17 -29.75
CA ASP A 211 -2.24 5.11 -30.97
C ASP A 211 -1.47 3.79 -31.02
N LYS A 212 -1.85 2.93 -31.98
CA LYS A 212 -1.27 1.60 -32.15
C LYS A 212 0.02 1.61 -32.96
N GLU A 213 0.24 2.66 -33.76
CA GLU A 213 1.42 2.80 -34.62
C GLU A 213 2.58 3.44 -33.85
N MET A 214 2.32 3.95 -32.64
CA MET A 214 3.34 4.54 -31.79
C MET A 214 4.31 3.47 -31.26
N GLU A 215 5.59 3.67 -31.54
CA GLU A 215 6.70 2.93 -30.96
C GLU A 215 7.36 3.75 -29.84
N PRO A 216 6.94 3.60 -28.57
CA PRO A 216 7.48 4.39 -27.48
C PRO A 216 8.88 3.91 -27.08
N LEU A 217 9.69 4.84 -26.56
CA LEU A 217 10.87 4.48 -25.77
C LEU A 217 10.40 3.68 -24.55
N ARG A 218 11.09 2.58 -24.26
CA ARG A 218 10.79 1.71 -23.11
C ARG A 218 11.83 1.92 -22.02
N VAL A 219 11.38 2.21 -20.80
CA VAL A 219 12.24 2.48 -19.65
C VAL A 219 11.82 1.60 -18.49
N CYS A 220 12.80 1.03 -17.80
CA CYS A 220 12.59 0.37 -16.52
C CYS A 220 12.79 1.36 -15.38
N TYR A 221 11.76 1.51 -14.56
CA TYR A 221 11.74 2.26 -13.32
C TYR A 221 12.10 1.34 -12.15
N THR A 222 13.24 1.62 -11.54
CA THR A 222 13.80 0.86 -10.41
C THR A 222 14.26 1.80 -9.31
N GLY A 223 14.26 1.32 -8.07
CA GLY A 223 14.65 2.11 -6.92
C GLY A 223 14.10 1.57 -5.61
N GLU A 224 14.01 2.45 -4.63
CA GLU A 224 13.43 2.12 -3.33
C GLU A 224 11.90 2.00 -3.46
N ILE A 225 11.34 0.91 -2.94
CA ILE A 225 9.95 0.51 -3.21
C ILE A 225 8.90 1.53 -2.74
N GLN A 226 9.10 2.18 -1.59
CA GLN A 226 8.17 3.19 -1.11
C GLN A 226 8.20 4.43 -2.00
N VAL A 227 9.40 4.85 -2.45
CA VAL A 227 9.55 5.96 -3.41
C VAL A 227 8.90 5.61 -4.74
N MET A 228 9.02 4.37 -5.20
CA MET A 228 8.41 3.92 -6.45
C MET A 228 6.89 3.91 -6.41
N LEU A 229 6.31 3.52 -5.27
CA LEU A 229 4.86 3.37 -5.12
C LEU A 229 4.15 4.68 -4.75
N GLU A 230 4.79 5.55 -3.96
CA GLU A 230 4.17 6.78 -3.46
C GLU A 230 4.35 7.95 -4.42
N LYS A 231 3.29 8.24 -5.19
CA LYS A 231 3.27 9.30 -6.21
C LYS A 231 3.66 10.67 -5.67
N TRP A 232 3.28 11.01 -4.43
CA TRP A 232 3.65 12.31 -3.87
C TRP A 232 5.17 12.44 -3.67
N VAL A 233 5.83 11.33 -3.31
CA VAL A 233 7.28 11.31 -3.02
C VAL A 233 8.12 11.41 -4.29
N ASN A 234 7.68 10.80 -5.38
CA ASN A 234 8.42 10.78 -6.65
C ASN A 234 7.86 11.73 -7.72
N TYR A 235 6.89 12.58 -7.37
CA TYR A 235 6.21 13.49 -8.30
C TYR A 235 5.49 12.79 -9.45
N ASP A 236 4.84 11.66 -9.16
CA ASP A 236 4.12 10.80 -10.11
C ASP A 236 4.95 10.46 -11.37
N LEU A 237 6.23 10.09 -11.18
CA LEU A 237 7.19 9.91 -12.26
C LEU A 237 6.68 8.99 -13.39
N MET A 238 6.00 7.89 -13.04
CA MET A 238 5.38 6.98 -14.02
C MET A 238 4.28 7.66 -14.84
N GLY A 239 3.47 8.49 -14.20
CA GLY A 239 2.46 9.31 -14.85
C GLY A 239 3.07 10.33 -15.81
N GLU A 240 4.09 11.07 -15.36
CA GLU A 240 4.77 12.09 -16.14
C GLU A 240 5.49 11.51 -17.37
N LEU A 241 6.25 10.43 -17.21
CA LEU A 241 6.90 9.72 -18.31
C LEU A 241 5.86 9.20 -19.33
N GLY A 242 4.74 8.68 -18.85
CA GLY A 242 3.64 8.28 -19.71
C GLY A 242 3.06 9.44 -20.52
N VAL A 243 2.89 10.63 -19.92
CA VAL A 243 2.44 11.83 -20.64
C VAL A 243 3.45 12.29 -21.70
N MET A 244 4.74 12.00 -21.50
CA MET A 244 5.81 12.23 -22.47
C MET A 244 5.89 11.18 -23.59
N GLY A 245 5.00 10.19 -23.60
CA GLY A 245 5.01 9.13 -24.62
C GLY A 245 6.02 8.01 -24.35
N ILE A 246 6.47 7.86 -23.10
CA ILE A 246 7.43 6.83 -22.68
C ILE A 246 6.68 5.67 -22.03
N GLU A 247 6.94 4.46 -22.50
CA GLU A 247 6.44 3.23 -21.89
C GLU A 247 7.28 2.89 -20.65
N VAL A 248 6.62 2.79 -19.50
CA VAL A 248 7.29 2.59 -18.22
C VAL A 248 6.98 1.20 -17.69
N HIS A 249 8.03 0.45 -17.40
CA HIS A 249 7.98 -0.85 -16.72
C HIS A 249 8.57 -0.69 -15.32
N LYS A 250 8.04 -1.35 -14.30
CA LYS A 250 8.70 -1.42 -12.98
C LYS A 250 9.64 -2.63 -12.92
N GLN A 251 10.59 -2.60 -11.99
CA GLN A 251 11.56 -3.70 -11.79
C GLN A 251 10.94 -5.07 -11.47
N TYR A 252 9.67 -5.10 -11.05
CA TYR A 252 8.93 -6.32 -10.66
C TYR A 252 7.66 -6.50 -11.49
N ASP A 253 7.59 -5.84 -12.66
CA ASP A 253 6.56 -6.15 -13.64
C ASP A 253 6.76 -7.60 -14.12
N VAL A 254 5.68 -8.38 -14.12
CA VAL A 254 5.64 -9.80 -14.46
C VAL A 254 5.36 -9.99 -15.94
#